data_AF-A0A6B8RXP3-F1
#
_entry.id   AF-A0A6B8RXP3-F1
#
_cell.length_a   1.000
_cell.length_b   1.000
_cell.length_c   1.000
_cell.angle_alpha   90.00
_cell.angle_beta   90.00
_cell.angle_gamma   90.00
#
_symmetry.space_group_name_H-M   'P 1'
#
loop_
_entity.id
_entity.type
_entity.pdbx_description
1 polymer ?
#
loop_
_entity_poly.entity_id
_entity_poly.type
_entity_poly.pdbx_seq_one_letter_code
_entity_poly.pdbx_strand_id
1 'polypeptide(L)'
;MTLQQLQITLLRLTRLQLLLTIPACRVQTEKMTHMAIIIQVCGRQRMISTTGVYLGGSYNARLFNRRIDILDITIDFGGTTIKLGLVRDGALISRKSLPALSGSGLLQRLPDVELAVHEMLQELQISLQQCRGVGMAIPGLVDSTAMTLMSANEKYVDAVGFSFANWAKEAFSLPIVLENDARAALLGETAFGVAKGETDAVLMIFGTGIGTSAMINGQVIRGKHHQAGILGGHFITDVYGFKCTCGNQGCLEAHSSHWALPSIIKQHAQGQATILSTQEESSYLKVIQATEAGDQVAEAVLEDLIMHWSAGIINLVHAYDPEIIILSGGLMNSADLLLPRFIERVHQLAWAPWGKVRFAVAEDPDLSVLLGVSHLLSIRSADK
;
A
#
# COMPACT_ATOMS: atom_id res chain seq x y z
N MET A 1 18.82 -47.57 3.86
CA MET A 1 17.41 -48.04 3.75
C MET A 1 16.51 -46.89 4.19
N THR A 2 16.34 -45.91 3.30
CA THR A 2 15.17 -45.70 2.39
C THR A 2 14.04 -44.94 3.09
N LEU A 3 14.03 -43.62 2.89
CA LEU A 3 12.83 -42.78 2.94
C LEU A 3 11.82 -43.33 1.92
N GLN A 4 10.64 -43.73 2.36
CA GLN A 4 9.50 -43.96 1.46
C GLN A 4 8.63 -42.70 1.43
N GLN A 5 8.57 -42.07 0.26
CA GLN A 5 7.57 -41.07 -0.11
C GLN A 5 6.18 -41.71 -0.09
N LEU A 6 5.22 -41.10 0.60
CA LEU A 6 3.79 -41.41 0.40
C LEU A 6 3.22 -40.47 -0.67
N GLN A 7 2.89 -41.02 -1.84
CA GLN A 7 2.07 -40.34 -2.85
C GLN A 7 0.61 -40.28 -2.40
N ILE A 8 0.01 -39.10 -2.39
CA ILE A 8 -1.44 -38.91 -2.24
C ILE A 8 -2.05 -38.82 -3.63
N THR A 9 -2.80 -39.84 -4.03
CA THR A 9 -3.60 -39.83 -5.27
C THR A 9 -4.93 -39.14 -5.00
N LEU A 10 -5.14 -37.95 -5.57
CA LEU A 10 -6.45 -37.28 -5.58
C LEU A 10 -7.34 -37.89 -6.68
N LEU A 11 -8.32 -38.70 -6.29
CA LEU A 11 -9.42 -39.11 -7.16
C LEU A 11 -10.46 -37.98 -7.25
N ARG A 12 -10.70 -37.48 -8.47
CA ARG A 12 -11.80 -36.55 -8.79
C ARG A 12 -13.15 -37.25 -8.55
N LEU A 13 -13.93 -36.76 -7.59
CA LEU A 13 -15.36 -37.07 -7.50
C LEU A 13 -16.16 -35.79 -7.26
N THR A 14 -17.10 -35.57 -8.16
CA THR A 14 -18.12 -34.52 -8.15
C THR A 14 -19.14 -34.75 -7.04
N ARG A 15 -19.43 -33.69 -6.27
CA ARG A 15 -20.45 -33.51 -5.21
C ARG A 15 -20.17 -34.13 -3.82
N LEU A 16 -19.99 -33.21 -2.85
CA LEU A 16 -20.07 -33.30 -1.38
C LEU A 16 -20.05 -34.69 -0.72
N GLN A 17 -18.85 -35.13 -0.31
CA GLN A 17 -18.49 -35.65 1.03
C GLN A 17 -17.03 -36.07 0.96
N LEU A 18 -16.12 -35.31 1.58
CA LEU A 18 -14.71 -35.67 1.66
C LEU A 18 -14.55 -36.72 2.78
N LEU A 19 -14.58 -38.01 2.43
CA LEU A 19 -14.14 -39.09 3.32
C LEU A 19 -12.62 -39.24 3.17
N LEU A 20 -11.86 -38.62 4.08
CA LEU A 20 -10.44 -38.90 4.24
C LEU A 20 -10.29 -40.22 5.02
N THR A 21 -9.87 -41.28 4.35
CA THR A 21 -9.43 -42.53 4.99
C THR A 21 -7.94 -42.40 5.30
N ILE A 22 -7.60 -42.21 6.59
CA ILE A 22 -6.21 -42.20 7.06
C ILE A 22 -5.86 -43.64 7.48
N PRO A 23 -4.74 -44.24 7.03
CA PRO A 23 -4.28 -45.53 7.54
C PRO A 23 -3.97 -45.40 9.04
N ALA A 24 -4.57 -46.29 9.85
CA ALA A 24 -4.40 -46.30 11.29
C ALA A 24 -2.92 -46.47 11.68
N CYS A 25 -2.29 -45.39 12.15
CA CYS A 25 -1.02 -45.49 12.86
C CYS A 25 -1.34 -46.06 14.26
N ARG A 26 -0.90 -47.30 14.54
CA ARG A 26 -1.05 -47.93 15.86
C ARG A 26 -0.23 -47.14 16.88
N VAL A 27 -0.89 -46.30 17.65
CA VAL A 27 -0.35 -45.73 18.89
C VAL A 27 -1.00 -46.49 20.04
N GLN A 28 -0.21 -47.22 20.79
CA GLN A 28 -0.65 -48.00 21.96
C GLN A 28 -0.51 -47.09 23.19
N THR A 29 -1.63 -46.63 23.76
CA THR A 29 -1.63 -45.96 25.07
C THR A 29 -2.77 -46.49 25.93
N GLU A 30 -2.41 -46.94 27.13
CA GLU A 30 -3.36 -47.29 28.19
C GLU A 30 -3.83 -46.03 28.91
N LYS A 31 -5.15 -45.95 29.11
CA LYS A 31 -5.94 -44.95 29.86
C LYS A 31 -6.34 -43.67 29.11
N MET A 32 -7.65 -43.42 29.19
CA MET A 32 -8.41 -42.35 28.54
C MET A 32 -7.93 -40.94 28.93
N THR A 33 -7.59 -40.13 27.92
CA THR A 33 -7.71 -38.67 28.00
C THR A 33 -7.95 -38.12 26.59
N HIS A 34 -8.83 -37.13 26.49
CA HIS A 34 -9.26 -36.45 25.27
C HIS A 34 -8.11 -36.20 24.28
N MET A 35 -8.24 -36.72 23.06
CA MET A 35 -7.21 -36.62 22.02
C MET A 35 -7.60 -35.52 21.04
N ALA A 36 -6.88 -34.40 21.05
CA ALA A 36 -6.97 -33.37 20.01
C ALA A 36 -6.06 -33.76 18.84
N ILE A 37 -6.62 -34.00 17.66
CA ILE A 37 -5.85 -34.26 16.44
C ILE A 37 -5.81 -32.95 15.64
N ILE A 38 -4.61 -32.39 15.45
CA ILE A 38 -4.38 -31.24 14.57
C ILE A 38 -4.04 -31.79 13.18
N ILE A 39 -4.92 -31.59 12.20
CA ILE A 39 -4.65 -31.94 10.80
C ILE A 39 -4.17 -30.67 10.08
N GLN A 40 -2.89 -30.62 9.76
CA GLN A 40 -2.31 -29.55 8.93
C GLN A 40 -2.52 -29.92 7.45
N VAL A 41 -3.49 -29.31 6.79
CA VAL A 41 -3.70 -29.48 5.35
C VAL A 41 -2.72 -28.57 4.62
N CYS A 42 -1.83 -29.16 3.83
CA CYS A 42 -0.85 -28.42 3.03
C CYS A 42 -1.59 -27.61 1.94
N GLY A 43 -1.51 -26.28 2.00
CA GLY A 43 -2.11 -25.34 1.04
C GLY A 43 -3.34 -24.58 1.58
N ARG A 44 -3.13 -23.30 1.95
CA ARG A 44 -4.05 -22.36 2.63
C ARG A 44 -4.38 -22.76 4.07
N GLN A 45 -3.86 -21.96 5.01
CA GLN A 45 -4.06 -22.07 6.46
C GLN A 45 -5.51 -22.45 6.82
N ARG A 46 -5.74 -23.72 7.17
CA ARG A 46 -6.97 -24.20 7.79
C ARG A 46 -6.60 -24.96 9.04
N MET A 47 -6.85 -24.36 10.19
CA MET A 47 -6.80 -25.08 11.45
C MET A 47 -8.14 -25.81 11.61
N ILE A 48 -8.11 -27.14 11.56
CA ILE A 48 -9.29 -27.98 11.75
C ILE A 48 -9.17 -28.57 13.15
N SER A 49 -10.04 -28.18 14.08
CA SER A 49 -10.17 -28.88 15.36
C SER A 49 -11.28 -29.92 15.26
N THR A 50 -11.00 -31.14 15.72
CA THR A 50 -12.00 -32.21 15.86
C THR A 50 -12.17 -32.55 17.33
N THR A 51 -13.40 -32.48 17.84
CA THR A 51 -13.80 -33.15 19.08
C THR A 51 -14.70 -34.32 18.72
N GLY A 52 -14.33 -35.53 19.16
CA GLY A 52 -15.08 -36.75 18.91
C GLY A 52 -14.99 -37.70 20.10
N VAL A 53 -16.10 -38.36 20.42
CA VAL A 53 -16.16 -39.42 21.44
C VAL A 53 -15.96 -40.75 20.73
N TYR A 54 -15.02 -41.55 21.22
CA TYR A 54 -14.75 -42.89 20.68
C TYR A 54 -15.85 -43.86 21.13
N LEU A 55 -16.80 -44.15 20.25
CA LEU A 55 -17.76 -45.25 20.43
C LEU A 55 -17.44 -46.28 19.34
N GLY A 56 -16.98 -47.46 19.77
CA GLY A 56 -16.32 -48.45 18.92
C GLY A 56 -16.98 -48.69 17.56
N GLY A 57 -16.16 -48.63 16.50
CA GLY A 57 -16.50 -49.11 15.16
C GLY A 57 -16.40 -48.09 14.02
N SER A 58 -16.58 -46.79 14.27
CA SER A 58 -16.48 -45.76 13.22
C SER A 58 -16.26 -44.36 13.80
N TYR A 59 -15.24 -43.63 13.32
CA TYR A 59 -14.93 -42.27 13.76
C TYR A 59 -15.77 -41.26 12.97
N ASN A 60 -16.85 -40.75 13.56
CA ASN A 60 -17.63 -39.64 12.98
C ASN A 60 -17.06 -38.30 13.45
N ALA A 61 -16.07 -37.77 12.73
CA ALA A 61 -15.60 -36.40 12.95
C ALA A 61 -16.52 -35.42 12.21
N ARG A 62 -17.19 -34.52 12.95
CA ARG A 62 -17.76 -33.31 12.34
C ARG A 62 -16.64 -32.31 12.13
N LEU A 63 -16.28 -32.08 10.87
CA LEU A 63 -15.35 -31.01 10.49
C LEU A 63 -16.06 -29.67 10.66
N PHE A 64 -15.72 -28.93 11.73
CA PHE A 64 -16.08 -27.53 11.82
C PHE A 64 -15.04 -26.72 11.04
N ASN A 65 -15.41 -26.24 9.85
CA ASN A 65 -14.64 -25.24 9.14
C ASN A 65 -14.90 -23.88 9.80
N ARG A 66 -14.36 -23.65 11.01
CA ARG A 66 -14.27 -22.28 11.52
C ARG A 66 -13.22 -21.59 10.69
N ARG A 67 -13.65 -20.78 9.70
CA ARG A 67 -12.82 -19.64 9.29
C ARG A 67 -12.57 -18.87 10.58
N ILE A 68 -11.34 -18.90 11.07
CA ILE A 68 -10.90 -17.82 11.93
C ILE A 68 -10.88 -16.65 10.95
N ASP A 69 -11.86 -15.76 11.07
CA ASP A 69 -11.93 -14.53 10.30
C ASP A 69 -10.77 -13.66 10.77
N ILE A 70 -9.60 -13.89 10.19
CA ILE A 70 -8.35 -13.27 10.59
C ILE A 70 -8.42 -11.79 10.16
N LEU A 71 -8.36 -10.91 11.15
CA LEU A 71 -8.37 -9.47 10.97
C LEU A 71 -6.94 -8.94 10.86
N ASP A 72 -6.73 -7.87 10.11
CA ASP A 72 -5.48 -7.11 10.12
C ASP A 72 -5.70 -5.74 10.72
N ILE A 73 -4.74 -5.29 11.52
CA ILE A 73 -4.64 -3.89 11.92
C ILE A 73 -3.75 -3.21 10.88
N THR A 74 -4.22 -2.14 10.27
CA THR A 74 -3.50 -1.42 9.21
C THR A 74 -3.35 0.04 9.58
N ILE A 75 -2.15 0.59 9.44
CA ILE A 75 -1.81 1.95 9.86
C ILE A 75 -1.06 2.64 8.72
N ASP A 76 -1.56 3.78 8.27
CA ASP A 76 -0.87 4.69 7.34
C ASP A 76 -0.41 5.91 8.13
N PHE A 77 0.88 6.01 8.41
CA PHE A 77 1.49 7.19 9.02
C PHE A 77 1.68 8.28 7.96
N GLY A 78 0.58 8.87 7.47
CA GLY A 78 0.62 9.96 6.51
C GLY A 78 1.08 11.28 7.12
N GLY A 79 1.59 12.22 6.31
CA GLY A 79 2.15 13.49 6.82
C GLY A 79 1.15 14.43 7.49
N THR A 80 -0.09 14.46 7.00
CA THR A 80 -1.17 15.33 7.55
C THR A 80 -2.08 14.55 8.49
N THR A 81 -2.32 13.28 8.19
CA THR A 81 -3.27 12.43 8.89
C THR A 81 -2.70 11.03 9.01
N ILE A 82 -2.75 10.46 10.22
CA ILE A 82 -2.52 9.04 10.44
C ILE A 82 -3.86 8.32 10.25
N LYS A 83 -3.90 7.30 9.40
CA LYS A 83 -5.13 6.56 9.08
C LYS A 83 -5.02 5.16 9.63
N LEU A 84 -6.09 4.71 10.27
CA LEU A 84 -6.19 3.41 10.91
C LEU A 84 -7.30 2.62 10.25
N GLY A 85 -7.05 1.34 10.03
CA GLY A 85 -8.01 0.42 9.44
C GLY A 85 -7.99 -0.92 10.15
N LEU A 86 -9.17 -1.52 10.25
CA LEU A 86 -9.34 -2.94 10.55
C LEU A 86 -9.81 -3.63 9.26
N VAL A 87 -8.99 -4.50 8.69
CA VAL A 87 -9.23 -5.13 7.39
C VAL A 87 -9.49 -6.62 7.57
N ARG A 88 -10.49 -7.16 6.87
CA ARG A 88 -10.82 -8.59 6.83
C ARG A 88 -10.97 -9.03 5.38
N ASP A 89 -10.15 -9.99 4.95
CA ASP A 89 -10.22 -10.56 3.60
C ASP A 89 -10.23 -9.50 2.47
N GLY A 90 -9.46 -8.41 2.63
CA GLY A 90 -9.40 -7.30 1.67
C GLY A 90 -10.56 -6.31 1.74
N ALA A 91 -11.44 -6.42 2.74
CA ALA A 91 -12.51 -5.47 3.01
C ALA A 91 -12.23 -4.65 4.29
N LEU A 92 -12.39 -3.34 4.23
CA LEU A 92 -12.29 -2.46 5.39
C LEU A 92 -13.54 -2.59 6.26
N ILE A 93 -13.36 -2.94 7.52
CA ILE A 93 -14.45 -3.15 8.50
C ILE A 93 -14.63 -1.92 9.40
N SER A 94 -13.54 -1.24 9.74
CA SER A 94 -13.56 -0.01 10.52
C SER A 94 -12.40 0.89 10.11
N ARG A 95 -12.61 2.20 10.16
CA ARG A 95 -11.64 3.25 9.81
C ARG A 95 -11.68 4.36 10.84
N LYS A 96 -10.49 4.80 11.29
CA LYS A 96 -10.31 6.03 12.08
C LYS A 96 -9.18 6.87 11.48
N SER A 97 -9.17 8.14 11.82
CA SER A 97 -8.12 9.08 11.41
C SER A 97 -7.70 9.96 12.58
N LEU A 98 -6.40 10.21 12.70
CA LEU A 98 -5.80 11.07 13.72
C LEU A 98 -4.97 12.18 13.05
N PRO A 99 -4.87 13.38 13.64
CA PRO A 99 -3.92 14.39 13.18
C PRO A 99 -2.49 13.85 13.26
N ALA A 100 -1.73 13.94 12.17
CA ALA A 100 -0.36 13.42 12.13
C ALA A 100 0.66 14.37 12.76
N LEU A 101 0.54 15.67 12.45
CA LEU A 101 1.50 16.71 12.83
C LEU A 101 2.96 16.27 12.57
N SER A 102 3.25 15.75 11.37
CA SER A 102 4.48 14.99 11.12
C SER A 102 5.78 15.76 11.32
N GLY A 103 5.76 17.09 11.27
CA GLY A 103 6.90 17.94 11.60
C GLY A 103 7.24 17.99 13.10
N SER A 104 6.32 17.57 13.96
CA SER A 104 6.54 17.46 15.40
C SER A 104 7.03 16.08 15.84
N GLY A 105 7.22 15.14 14.90
CA GLY A 105 7.70 13.79 15.16
C GLY A 105 6.60 12.75 15.40
N LEU A 106 6.91 11.48 15.09
CA LEU A 106 6.00 10.34 15.14
C LEU A 106 5.88 9.75 16.54
N LEU A 107 6.98 9.71 17.31
CA LEU A 107 7.05 8.89 18.52
C LEU A 107 6.02 9.32 19.57
N GLN A 108 5.79 10.62 19.68
CA GLN A 108 4.78 11.21 20.57
C GLN A 108 3.33 10.94 20.14
N ARG A 109 3.09 10.40 18.94
CA ARG A 109 1.77 10.02 18.42
C ARG A 109 1.47 8.54 18.57
N LEU A 110 2.49 7.71 18.81
CA LEU A 110 2.30 6.27 18.95
C LEU A 110 1.32 5.87 20.07
N PRO A 111 1.29 6.54 21.25
CA PRO A 111 0.27 6.24 22.26
C PRO A 111 -1.16 6.55 21.80
N ASP A 112 -1.36 7.64 21.05
CA ASP A 112 -2.67 8.01 20.50
C ASP A 112 -3.14 6.97 19.46
N VAL A 113 -2.21 6.46 18.66
CA VAL A 113 -2.44 5.40 17.67
C VAL A 113 -2.81 4.08 18.36
N GLU A 114 -2.06 3.69 19.38
CA GLU A 114 -2.34 2.50 20.18
C GLU A 114 -3.74 2.55 20.80
N LEU A 115 -4.06 3.66 21.47
CA LEU A 115 -5.38 3.89 22.06
C LEU A 115 -6.49 3.76 21.01
N ALA A 116 -6.35 4.43 19.88
CA ALA A 116 -7.35 4.42 18.81
C ALA A 116 -7.58 3.01 18.24
N VAL A 117 -6.52 2.20 18.06
CA VAL A 117 -6.63 0.80 17.63
C VAL A 117 -7.39 -0.02 18.67
N HIS A 118 -7.09 0.12 19.96
CA HIS A 118 -7.80 -0.58 21.03
C HIS A 118 -9.29 -0.21 21.07
N GLU A 119 -9.62 1.07 20.91
CA GLU A 119 -11.01 1.52 20.83
C GLU A 119 -11.73 0.88 19.63
N MET A 120 -11.13 0.86 18.43
CA MET A 120 -11.73 0.24 17.24
C MET A 120 -12.00 -1.25 17.45
N LEU A 121 -11.07 -1.97 18.11
CA LEU A 121 -11.25 -3.38 18.43
C LEU A 121 -12.35 -3.59 19.47
N GLN A 122 -12.42 -2.74 20.49
CA GLN A 122 -13.44 -2.79 21.53
C GLN A 122 -14.85 -2.51 20.97
N GLU A 123 -14.99 -1.51 20.11
CA GLU A 123 -16.24 -1.16 19.41
C GLU A 123 -16.81 -2.36 18.64
N LEU A 124 -15.94 -3.18 18.05
CA LEU A 124 -16.31 -4.38 17.30
C LEU A 124 -16.31 -5.66 18.14
N GLN A 125 -16.00 -5.58 19.43
CA GLN A 125 -15.86 -6.73 20.34
C GLN A 125 -14.86 -7.79 19.83
N ILE A 126 -13.76 -7.34 19.22
CA ILE A 126 -12.70 -8.20 18.68
C ILE A 126 -11.51 -8.18 19.64
N SER A 127 -10.94 -9.35 19.93
CA SER A 127 -9.71 -9.46 20.71
C SER A 127 -8.47 -9.45 19.81
N LEU A 128 -7.33 -9.00 20.33
CA LEU A 128 -6.05 -8.98 19.58
C LEU A 128 -5.65 -10.36 19.06
N GLN A 129 -6.02 -11.45 19.73
CA GLN A 129 -5.72 -12.83 19.29
C GLN A 129 -6.44 -13.22 17.99
N GLN A 130 -7.44 -12.45 17.57
CA GLN A 130 -8.13 -12.62 16.29
C GLN A 130 -7.45 -11.85 15.15
N CYS A 131 -6.43 -11.04 15.48
CA CYS A 131 -5.66 -10.28 14.50
C CYS A 131 -4.42 -11.07 14.06
N ARG A 132 -4.10 -11.03 12.76
CA ARG A 132 -2.88 -11.62 12.20
C ARG A 132 -1.63 -10.88 12.64
N GLY A 133 -1.72 -9.55 12.66
CA GLY A 133 -0.57 -8.67 12.73
C GLY A 133 -0.95 -7.20 12.53
N VAL A 134 0.08 -6.35 12.57
CA VAL A 134 -0.04 -4.91 12.30
C VAL A 134 0.74 -4.56 11.04
N GLY A 135 0.04 -4.08 10.03
CA GLY A 135 0.62 -3.56 8.80
C GLY A 135 0.77 -2.05 8.90
N MET A 136 1.97 -1.55 8.62
CA MET A 136 2.29 -0.14 8.72
C MET A 136 2.86 0.39 7.41
N ALA A 137 2.41 1.58 7.02
CA ALA A 137 2.97 2.37 5.94
C ALA A 137 3.52 3.68 6.50
N ILE A 138 4.69 4.12 6.01
CA ILE A 138 5.31 5.38 6.43
C ILE A 138 6.03 6.03 5.23
N PRO A 139 5.97 7.37 5.08
CA PRO A 139 6.73 8.07 4.05
C PRO A 139 8.24 8.00 4.33
N GLY A 140 9.03 7.97 3.25
CA GLY A 140 10.48 7.93 3.31
C GLY A 140 11.07 6.60 2.83
N LEU A 141 12.38 6.44 3.05
CA LEU A 141 13.11 5.23 2.69
C LEU A 141 12.95 4.19 3.80
N VAL A 142 12.28 3.09 3.51
CA VAL A 142 11.94 2.05 4.49
C VAL A 142 12.69 0.76 4.17
N ASP A 143 13.43 0.23 5.14
CA ASP A 143 13.90 -1.16 5.09
C ASP A 143 12.78 -2.07 5.60
N SER A 144 12.04 -2.67 4.67
CA SER A 144 10.94 -3.58 4.97
C SER A 144 11.39 -4.92 5.57
N THR A 145 12.69 -5.22 5.56
CA THR A 145 13.26 -6.44 6.17
C THR A 145 13.63 -6.16 7.62
N ALA A 146 14.37 -5.08 7.86
CA ALA A 146 14.75 -4.62 9.20
C ALA A 146 13.58 -3.94 9.94
N MET A 147 12.52 -3.56 9.22
CA MET A 147 11.32 -2.93 9.75
C MET A 147 11.60 -1.55 10.34
N THR A 148 12.42 -0.77 9.63
CA THR A 148 12.92 0.53 10.07
C THR A 148 12.75 1.59 9.00
N LEU A 149 12.50 2.82 9.44
CA LEU A 149 12.66 4.00 8.60
C LEU A 149 14.15 4.36 8.52
N MET A 150 14.74 4.29 7.34
CA MET A 150 16.16 4.59 7.10
C MET A 150 16.43 6.07 6.92
N SER A 151 15.51 6.78 6.27
CA SER A 151 15.64 8.20 5.96
C SER A 151 14.28 8.81 5.70
N ALA A 152 14.13 10.05 6.14
CA ALA A 152 12.96 10.88 5.90
C ALA A 152 13.36 12.24 5.34
N ASN A 153 12.50 12.78 4.47
CA ASN A 153 12.58 14.17 4.03
C ASN A 153 11.65 15.01 4.91
N GLU A 154 12.19 15.51 6.03
CA GLU A 154 11.54 16.40 7.02
C GLU A 154 10.40 15.81 7.88
N LYS A 155 9.65 14.83 7.37
CA LYS A 155 8.53 14.19 8.09
C LYS A 155 9.02 13.06 9.01
N TYR A 156 8.63 13.04 10.28
CA TYR A 156 8.92 11.93 11.21
C TYR A 156 10.43 11.61 11.35
N VAL A 157 11.27 12.63 11.37
CA VAL A 157 12.74 12.47 11.49
C VAL A 157 13.13 11.71 12.77
N ASP A 158 12.35 11.86 13.84
CA ASP A 158 12.52 11.14 15.10
C ASP A 158 12.27 9.63 15.01
N ALA A 159 11.60 9.16 13.95
CA ALA A 159 11.36 7.74 13.71
C ALA A 159 12.50 7.06 12.94
N VAL A 160 13.52 7.79 12.47
CA VAL A 160 14.66 7.20 11.76
C VAL A 160 15.43 6.27 12.71
N GLY A 161 15.59 5.01 12.31
CA GLY A 161 16.23 3.97 13.13
C GLY A 161 15.35 3.46 14.29
N PHE A 162 14.12 3.93 14.43
CA PHE A 162 13.19 3.44 15.45
C PHE A 162 12.77 1.99 15.17
N SER A 163 12.68 1.18 16.24
CA SER A 163 12.27 -0.22 16.14
C SER A 163 10.74 -0.35 16.22
N PHE A 164 10.07 -0.24 15.08
CA PHE A 164 8.63 -0.48 14.98
C PHE A 164 8.23 -1.89 15.42
N ALA A 165 9.13 -2.87 15.25
CA ALA A 165 8.91 -4.24 15.68
C ALA A 165 8.79 -4.36 17.21
N ASN A 166 9.64 -3.64 17.96
CA ASN A 166 9.55 -3.64 19.42
C ASN A 166 8.30 -2.90 19.87
N TRP A 167 8.01 -1.73 19.29
CA TRP A 167 6.80 -0.98 19.61
C TRP A 167 5.54 -1.82 19.44
N ALA A 168 5.35 -2.46 18.28
CA ALA A 168 4.16 -3.25 18.04
C ALA A 168 4.09 -4.54 18.87
N LYS A 169 5.24 -5.10 19.28
CA LYS A 169 5.29 -6.20 20.22
C LYS A 169 4.82 -5.75 21.61
N GLU A 170 5.23 -4.58 22.06
CA GLU A 170 4.83 -4.00 23.35
C GLU A 170 3.35 -3.60 23.34
N ALA A 171 2.91 -2.85 22.33
CA ALA A 171 1.55 -2.35 22.20
C ALA A 171 0.52 -3.46 21.93
N PHE A 172 0.84 -4.41 21.05
CA PHE A 172 -0.15 -5.35 20.52
C PHE A 172 0.21 -6.83 20.71
N SER A 173 1.46 -7.17 21.05
CA SER A 173 1.96 -8.56 21.06
C SER A 173 1.75 -9.29 19.73
N LEU A 174 1.79 -8.54 18.63
CA LEU A 174 1.52 -9.03 17.27
C LEU A 174 2.74 -8.86 16.36
N PRO A 175 2.93 -9.74 15.35
CA PRO A 175 3.93 -9.53 14.31
C PRO A 175 3.55 -8.34 13.43
N ILE A 176 4.53 -7.80 12.72
CA ILE A 176 4.32 -6.62 11.89
C ILE A 176 4.83 -6.77 10.45
N VAL A 177 4.35 -5.89 9.57
CA VAL A 177 4.99 -5.50 8.30
C VAL A 177 5.10 -3.97 8.28
N LEU A 178 6.17 -3.45 7.66
CA LEU A 178 6.40 -2.02 7.50
C LEU A 178 6.82 -1.80 6.05
N GLU A 179 6.21 -0.81 5.40
CA GLU A 179 6.49 -0.49 4.02
C GLU A 179 6.45 1.02 3.77
N ASN A 180 7.07 1.45 2.67
CA ASN A 180 6.83 2.78 2.13
C ASN A 180 5.35 2.94 1.71
N ASP A 181 4.79 4.13 1.94
CA ASP A 181 3.41 4.49 1.62
C ASP A 181 3.03 4.30 0.13
N ALA A 182 3.85 4.75 -0.81
CA ALA A 182 3.58 4.59 -2.23
C ALA A 182 3.65 3.12 -2.69
N ARG A 183 4.58 2.33 -2.11
CA ARG A 183 4.62 0.88 -2.34
C ARG A 183 3.39 0.18 -1.77
N ALA A 184 2.97 0.54 -0.56
CA ALA A 184 1.75 0.03 0.03
C ALA A 184 0.54 0.37 -0.84
N ALA A 185 0.40 1.61 -1.31
CA ALA A 185 -0.68 1.98 -2.23
C ALA A 185 -0.69 1.11 -3.50
N LEU A 186 0.47 0.91 -4.14
CA LEU A 186 0.57 0.06 -5.33
C LEU A 186 0.13 -1.39 -5.05
N LEU A 187 0.53 -1.93 -3.90
CA LEU A 187 0.12 -3.28 -3.47
C LEU A 187 -1.39 -3.38 -3.22
N GLY A 188 -1.99 -2.34 -2.63
CA GLY A 188 -3.44 -2.30 -2.42
C GLY A 188 -4.19 -2.27 -3.74
N GLU A 189 -3.76 -1.41 -4.67
CA GLU A 189 -4.40 -1.27 -5.97
C GLU A 189 -4.28 -2.52 -6.84
N THR A 190 -3.12 -3.19 -6.79
CA THR A 190 -2.88 -4.43 -7.57
C THR A 190 -3.51 -5.67 -6.95
N ALA A 191 -3.75 -5.68 -5.64
CA ALA A 191 -4.40 -6.80 -4.96
C ALA A 191 -5.93 -6.68 -4.92
N PHE A 192 -6.45 -5.46 -4.72
CA PHE A 192 -7.85 -5.24 -4.37
C PHE A 192 -8.52 -4.07 -5.11
N GLY A 193 -7.75 -3.13 -5.66
CA GLY A 193 -8.27 -1.91 -6.27
C GLY A 193 -8.34 -1.96 -7.80
N VAL A 194 -8.08 -0.81 -8.42
CA VAL A 194 -8.36 -0.56 -9.86
C VAL A 194 -7.43 -1.31 -10.80
N ALA A 195 -6.29 -1.79 -10.29
CA ALA A 195 -5.29 -2.56 -11.02
C ALA A 195 -5.25 -4.02 -10.57
N LYS A 196 -6.37 -4.55 -10.08
CA LYS A 196 -6.41 -5.90 -9.52
C LYS A 196 -5.95 -6.97 -10.51
N GLY A 197 -4.92 -7.71 -10.12
CA GLY A 197 -4.36 -8.82 -10.89
C GLY A 197 -3.28 -8.41 -11.90
N GLU A 198 -2.99 -7.12 -12.02
CA GLU A 198 -1.90 -6.61 -12.85
C GLU A 198 -0.54 -6.95 -12.21
N THR A 199 0.42 -7.37 -13.03
CA THR A 199 1.76 -7.79 -12.57
C THR A 199 2.85 -6.77 -12.88
N ASP A 200 2.60 -5.87 -13.83
CA ASP A 200 3.57 -4.90 -14.33
C ASP A 200 2.88 -3.53 -14.31
N ALA A 201 3.06 -2.84 -13.20
CA ALA A 201 2.28 -1.66 -12.85
C ALA A 201 3.15 -0.60 -12.19
N VAL A 202 2.89 0.65 -12.52
CA VAL A 202 3.50 1.81 -11.87
C VAL A 202 2.39 2.65 -11.25
N LEU A 203 2.66 3.19 -10.07
CA LEU A 203 1.78 4.12 -9.39
C LEU A 203 2.47 5.47 -9.20
N MET A 204 1.74 6.56 -9.42
CA MET A 204 2.16 7.93 -9.15
C MET A 204 1.12 8.61 -8.25
N ILE A 205 1.55 9.12 -7.09
CA ILE A 205 0.71 9.82 -6.12
C ILE A 205 1.00 11.31 -6.16
N PHE A 206 -0.01 12.12 -6.45
CA PHE A 206 0.04 13.58 -6.36
C PHE A 206 -0.44 14.04 -4.98
N GLY A 207 0.50 14.28 -4.06
CA GLY A 207 0.24 14.77 -2.70
C GLY A 207 0.88 16.13 -2.45
N THR A 208 1.41 16.35 -1.24
CA THR A 208 2.30 17.50 -0.98
C THR A 208 3.50 17.48 -1.93
N GLY A 209 4.07 16.29 -2.12
CA GLY A 209 5.10 15.93 -3.11
C GLY A 209 4.54 15.00 -4.19
N ILE A 210 5.43 14.26 -4.85
CA ILE A 210 5.10 13.25 -5.86
C ILE A 210 5.75 11.92 -5.46
N GLY A 211 4.91 11.01 -4.96
CA GLY A 211 5.32 9.65 -4.63
C GLY A 211 5.20 8.73 -5.84
N THR A 212 6.08 7.75 -5.95
CA THR A 212 5.97 6.72 -7.00
C THR A 212 6.16 5.32 -6.44
N SER A 213 5.74 4.32 -7.18
CA SER A 213 6.11 2.92 -6.93
C SER A 213 6.04 2.14 -8.24
N ALA A 214 6.81 1.05 -8.33
CA ALA A 214 6.82 0.18 -9.50
C ALA A 214 6.76 -1.29 -9.08
N MET A 215 6.06 -2.09 -9.88
CA MET A 215 5.94 -3.53 -9.80
C MET A 215 6.31 -4.12 -11.16
N ILE A 216 7.16 -5.14 -11.16
CA ILE A 216 7.55 -5.90 -12.36
C ILE A 216 7.41 -7.39 -12.05
N ASN A 217 6.80 -8.15 -12.95
CA ASN A 217 6.55 -9.60 -12.80
C ASN A 217 5.85 -9.95 -11.47
N GLY A 218 4.90 -9.12 -11.04
CA GLY A 218 4.13 -9.29 -9.80
C GLY A 218 4.91 -8.98 -8.53
N GLN A 219 6.13 -8.42 -8.64
CA GLN A 219 6.98 -8.07 -7.51
C GLN A 219 7.21 -6.58 -7.45
N VAL A 220 6.86 -5.96 -6.31
CA VAL A 220 7.20 -4.57 -6.05
C VAL A 220 8.71 -4.41 -5.96
N ILE A 221 9.23 -3.47 -6.73
CA ILE A 221 10.66 -3.19 -6.78
C ILE A 221 11.06 -2.43 -5.51
N ARG A 222 12.03 -2.99 -4.78
CA ARG A 222 12.66 -2.34 -3.61
C ARG A 222 14.11 -1.96 -3.88
N GLY A 223 14.79 -2.76 -4.69
CA GLY A 223 16.23 -2.65 -4.93
C GLY A 223 17.04 -2.99 -3.67
N LYS A 224 18.36 -3.09 -3.82
CA LYS A 224 19.28 -3.47 -2.73
C LYS A 224 19.30 -2.47 -1.56
N HIS A 225 18.99 -1.21 -1.85
CA HIS A 225 19.07 -0.11 -0.88
C HIS A 225 17.68 0.48 -0.56
N HIS A 226 16.60 -0.25 -0.87
CA HIS A 226 15.22 0.13 -0.56
C HIS A 226 14.70 1.41 -1.25
N GLN A 227 15.39 1.90 -2.29
CA GLN A 227 15.08 3.15 -2.99
C GLN A 227 14.39 2.96 -4.34
N ALA A 228 14.45 1.76 -4.93
CA ALA A 228 13.98 1.57 -6.29
C ALA A 228 12.45 1.76 -6.38
N GLY A 229 12.00 2.39 -7.46
CA GLY A 229 10.57 2.65 -7.73
C GLY A 229 9.98 3.84 -6.97
N ILE A 230 10.58 4.32 -5.87
CA ILE A 230 9.94 5.30 -4.98
C ILE A 230 10.43 6.75 -5.10
N LEU A 231 11.43 6.99 -5.95
CA LEU A 231 12.08 8.31 -6.10
C LEU A 231 11.71 9.03 -7.41
N GLY A 232 10.62 8.65 -8.08
CA GLY A 232 10.23 9.25 -9.36
C GLY A 232 9.93 10.75 -9.27
N GLY A 233 9.44 11.24 -8.12
CA GLY A 233 9.31 12.67 -7.85
C GLY A 233 10.63 13.44 -7.85
N HIS A 234 11.75 12.74 -7.68
CA HIS A 234 13.10 13.33 -7.71
C HIS A 234 13.81 13.14 -9.05
N PHE A 235 13.15 12.54 -10.06
CA PHE A 235 13.69 12.51 -11.41
C PHE A 235 13.83 13.93 -11.95
N ILE A 236 14.94 14.20 -12.63
CA ILE A 236 15.20 15.52 -13.21
C ILE A 236 14.35 15.67 -14.47
N THR A 237 13.52 16.70 -14.50
CA THR A 237 12.67 17.07 -15.64
C THR A 237 13.11 18.38 -16.29
N ASP A 238 13.82 19.24 -15.54
CA ASP A 238 14.50 20.42 -16.06
C ASP A 238 15.87 20.58 -15.37
N VAL A 239 16.96 20.31 -16.08
CA VAL A 239 18.33 20.40 -15.54
C VAL A 239 18.74 21.82 -15.09
N TYR A 240 18.01 22.86 -15.51
CA TYR A 240 18.24 24.25 -15.11
C TYR A 240 17.15 24.79 -14.18
N GLY A 241 16.28 23.90 -13.71
CA GLY A 241 15.05 24.24 -13.03
C GLY A 241 15.19 24.64 -11.57
N PHE A 242 14.10 24.49 -10.81
CA PHE A 242 14.05 24.90 -9.40
C PHE A 242 14.87 24.00 -8.48
N LYS A 243 15.29 24.56 -7.33
CA LYS A 243 15.86 23.76 -6.24
C LYS A 243 14.76 22.91 -5.58
N CYS A 244 15.05 21.64 -5.37
CA CYS A 244 14.19 20.70 -4.65
C CYS A 244 14.55 20.66 -3.16
N THR A 245 13.58 20.27 -2.31
CA THR A 245 13.80 20.05 -0.88
C THR A 245 14.81 18.92 -0.59
N CYS A 246 14.97 17.97 -1.52
CA CYS A 246 16.01 16.93 -1.42
C CYS A 246 17.45 17.46 -1.63
N GLY A 247 17.62 18.74 -1.98
CA GLY A 247 18.91 19.38 -2.24
C GLY A 247 19.36 19.37 -3.71
N ASN A 248 18.69 18.59 -4.57
CA ASN A 248 18.98 18.57 -6.00
C ASN A 248 18.30 19.74 -6.76
N GLN A 249 18.60 19.89 -8.05
CA GLN A 249 17.98 20.86 -8.95
C GLN A 249 17.18 20.14 -10.04
N GLY A 250 16.00 20.68 -10.39
CA GLY A 250 15.24 20.20 -11.54
C GLY A 250 14.34 18.99 -11.31
N CYS A 251 14.20 18.54 -10.06
CA CYS A 251 13.33 17.42 -9.73
C CYS A 251 11.89 17.69 -10.16
N LEU A 252 11.18 16.66 -10.63
CA LEU A 252 9.76 16.71 -10.97
C LEU A 252 8.92 17.39 -9.87
N GLU A 253 9.17 17.07 -8.60
CA GLU A 253 8.50 17.72 -7.48
C GLU A 253 8.71 19.24 -7.47
N ALA A 254 9.94 19.71 -7.72
CA ALA A 254 10.25 21.14 -7.68
C ALA A 254 9.53 21.95 -8.77
N HIS A 255 9.02 21.27 -9.80
CA HIS A 255 8.30 21.88 -10.92
C HIS A 255 6.79 21.60 -10.91
N SER A 256 6.32 20.71 -10.04
CA SER A 256 4.94 20.23 -10.21
C SER A 256 4.27 19.70 -8.94
N SER A 257 4.91 19.79 -7.78
CA SER A 257 4.31 19.44 -6.49
C SER A 257 3.50 20.59 -5.88
N HIS A 258 2.70 20.28 -4.87
CA HIS A 258 1.88 21.26 -4.19
C HIS A 258 2.74 22.27 -3.42
N TRP A 259 3.83 21.81 -2.80
CA TRP A 259 4.75 22.71 -2.08
C TRP A 259 5.47 23.69 -3.02
N ALA A 260 5.69 23.33 -4.28
CA ALA A 260 6.37 24.16 -5.27
C ALA A 260 5.45 25.17 -5.95
N LEU A 261 4.13 24.95 -5.89
CA LEU A 261 3.13 25.70 -6.65
C LEU A 261 3.19 27.23 -6.49
N PRO A 262 3.38 27.81 -5.28
CA PRO A 262 3.53 29.26 -5.14
C PRO A 262 4.69 29.83 -5.97
N SER A 263 5.81 29.10 -6.04
CA SER A 263 7.00 29.52 -6.78
C SER A 263 6.77 29.45 -8.29
N ILE A 264 6.08 28.40 -8.75
CA ILE A 264 5.70 28.21 -10.16
C ILE A 264 4.76 29.34 -10.60
N ILE A 265 3.70 29.60 -9.83
CA ILE A 265 2.75 30.71 -10.11
C ILE A 265 3.50 32.03 -10.17
N LYS A 266 4.38 32.31 -9.21
CA LYS A 266 5.18 33.54 -9.19
C LYS A 266 6.07 33.67 -10.42
N GLN A 267 6.70 32.59 -10.89
CA GLN A 267 7.53 32.60 -12.09
C GLN A 267 6.72 32.93 -13.35
N HIS A 268 5.53 32.35 -13.50
CA HIS A 268 4.67 32.59 -14.67
C HIS A 268 3.99 33.95 -14.63
N ALA A 269 3.59 34.43 -13.45
CA ALA A 269 2.92 35.72 -13.30
C ALA A 269 3.81 36.88 -13.77
N GLN A 270 5.11 36.92 -13.42
CA GLN A 270 6.04 37.99 -13.81
C GLN A 270 5.50 39.43 -13.58
N GLY A 271 4.63 39.63 -12.59
CA GLY A 271 3.99 40.91 -12.30
C GLY A 271 2.69 41.19 -13.09
N GLN A 272 2.24 40.27 -13.94
CA GLN A 272 0.92 40.29 -14.55
C GLN A 272 -0.17 40.05 -13.50
N ALA A 273 -1.35 40.62 -13.74
CA ALA A 273 -2.53 40.39 -12.91
C ALA A 273 -3.05 38.95 -13.12
N THR A 274 -3.35 38.26 -12.03
CA THR A 274 -3.91 36.91 -12.04
C THR A 274 -4.87 36.74 -10.87
N ILE A 275 -5.87 35.88 -11.07
CA ILE A 275 -6.81 35.37 -10.07
C ILE A 275 -6.06 34.48 -9.06
N LEU A 276 -4.92 33.91 -9.45
CA LEU A 276 -4.11 33.07 -8.58
C LEU A 276 -3.47 33.90 -7.46
N SER A 277 -3.77 33.53 -6.22
CA SER A 277 -3.00 34.00 -5.07
C SER A 277 -1.59 33.40 -5.13
N THR A 278 -0.57 34.24 -4.96
CA THR A 278 0.84 33.81 -4.85
C THR A 278 1.21 33.34 -3.45
N GLN A 279 0.26 33.34 -2.50
CA GLN A 279 0.47 32.96 -1.09
C GLN A 279 0.16 31.47 -0.84
N GLU A 280 0.42 31.01 0.39
CA GLU A 280 0.32 29.60 0.86
C GLU A 280 -1.02 28.89 0.57
N GLU A 281 -2.09 29.60 0.24
CA GLU A 281 -3.36 28.98 -0.13
C GLU A 281 -3.45 28.51 -1.59
N SER A 282 -2.36 28.50 -2.36
CA SER A 282 -2.37 28.01 -3.74
C SER A 282 -2.71 26.52 -3.79
N SER A 283 -3.59 26.11 -4.70
CA SER A 283 -3.92 24.69 -4.92
C SER A 283 -4.14 24.42 -6.40
N TYR A 284 -3.97 23.15 -6.81
CA TYR A 284 -4.24 22.76 -8.19
C TYR A 284 -5.68 23.04 -8.60
N LEU A 285 -6.64 22.88 -7.68
CA LEU A 285 -8.03 23.23 -7.93
C LEU A 285 -8.20 24.71 -8.25
N LYS A 286 -7.51 25.61 -7.53
CA LYS A 286 -7.55 27.05 -7.83
C LYS A 286 -6.91 27.37 -9.19
N VAL A 287 -5.84 26.67 -9.56
CA VAL A 287 -5.23 26.78 -10.90
C VAL A 287 -6.22 26.41 -11.99
N ILE A 288 -6.86 25.25 -11.85
CA ILE A 288 -7.87 24.77 -12.81
C ILE A 288 -9.06 25.75 -12.91
N GLN A 289 -9.59 26.21 -11.78
CA GLN A 289 -10.71 27.16 -11.76
C GLN A 289 -10.34 28.50 -12.41
N ALA A 290 -9.12 29.00 -12.19
CA ALA A 290 -8.66 30.24 -12.81
C ALA A 290 -8.46 30.07 -14.34
N THR A 291 -7.96 28.91 -14.77
CA THR A 291 -7.90 28.52 -16.19
C THR A 291 -9.28 28.55 -16.83
N GLU A 292 -10.28 27.92 -16.21
CA GLU A 292 -11.67 27.92 -16.70
C GLU A 292 -12.28 29.34 -16.74
N ALA A 293 -11.82 30.23 -15.85
CA ALA A 293 -12.20 31.64 -15.84
C ALA A 293 -11.45 32.50 -16.88
N GLY A 294 -10.57 31.90 -17.70
CA GLY A 294 -9.84 32.58 -18.77
C GLY A 294 -8.57 33.33 -18.32
N ASP A 295 -8.03 33.01 -17.15
CA ASP A 295 -6.78 33.59 -16.67
C ASP A 295 -5.57 33.02 -17.45
N GLN A 296 -4.86 33.90 -18.16
CA GLN A 296 -3.72 33.52 -19.00
C GLN A 296 -2.51 33.03 -18.20
N VAL A 297 -2.29 33.56 -16.98
CA VAL A 297 -1.22 33.10 -16.10
C VAL A 297 -1.56 31.69 -15.60
N ALA A 298 -2.83 31.45 -15.23
CA ALA A 298 -3.27 30.13 -14.80
C ALA A 298 -3.16 29.09 -15.92
N GLU A 299 -3.51 29.45 -17.16
CA GLU A 299 -3.34 28.59 -18.33
C GLU A 299 -1.86 28.20 -18.52
N ALA A 300 -0.95 29.19 -18.48
CA ALA A 300 0.48 28.94 -18.60
C ALA A 300 1.03 28.04 -17.47
N VAL A 301 0.58 28.28 -16.24
CA VAL A 301 0.93 27.43 -15.07
C VAL A 301 0.41 26.01 -15.28
N LEU A 302 -0.85 25.83 -15.66
CA LEU A 302 -1.45 24.51 -15.83
C LEU A 302 -0.74 23.72 -16.94
N GLU A 303 -0.42 24.37 -18.05
CA GLU A 303 0.33 23.73 -19.13
C GLU A 303 1.73 23.31 -18.68
N ASP A 304 2.43 24.16 -17.93
CA ASP A 304 3.75 23.83 -17.37
C ASP A 304 3.69 22.64 -16.41
N LEU A 305 2.68 22.58 -15.54
CA LEU A 305 2.44 21.44 -14.66
C LEU A 305 2.22 20.15 -15.45
N ILE A 306 1.36 20.18 -16.48
CA ILE A 306 1.06 19.02 -17.32
C ILE A 306 2.29 18.58 -18.12
N MET A 307 3.13 19.52 -18.54
CA MET A 307 4.39 19.20 -19.17
C MET A 307 5.27 18.36 -18.23
N HIS A 308 5.50 18.83 -17.02
CA HIS A 308 6.35 18.14 -16.05
C HIS A 308 5.74 16.81 -15.59
N TRP A 309 4.45 16.75 -15.25
CA TRP A 309 3.78 15.50 -14.86
C TRP A 309 3.85 14.43 -15.95
N SER A 310 3.57 14.80 -17.21
CA SER A 310 3.65 13.84 -18.32
C SER A 310 5.08 13.37 -18.56
N ALA A 311 6.07 14.27 -18.44
CA ALA A 311 7.49 13.89 -18.54
C ALA A 311 7.86 12.88 -17.44
N GLY A 312 7.38 13.12 -16.22
CA GLY A 312 7.51 12.17 -15.11
C GLY A 312 6.91 10.80 -15.43
N ILE A 313 5.68 10.76 -15.95
CA ILE A 313 5.02 9.51 -16.34
C ILE A 313 5.78 8.79 -17.47
N ILE A 314 6.23 9.52 -18.50
CA ILE A 314 7.04 8.96 -19.60
C ILE A 314 8.34 8.34 -19.06
N ASN A 315 9.04 9.05 -18.17
CA ASN A 315 10.26 8.53 -17.53
C ASN A 315 9.99 7.21 -16.79
N LEU A 316 8.84 7.10 -16.10
CA LEU A 316 8.47 5.86 -15.42
C LEU A 316 8.12 4.74 -16.40
N VAL A 317 7.44 5.04 -17.50
CA VAL A 317 7.16 4.08 -18.57
C VAL A 317 8.47 3.52 -19.13
N HIS A 318 9.44 4.39 -19.44
CA HIS A 318 10.74 3.98 -19.98
C HIS A 318 11.60 3.23 -18.96
N ALA A 319 11.50 3.59 -17.68
CA ALA A 319 12.29 2.96 -16.62
C ALA A 319 11.77 1.57 -16.24
N TYR A 320 10.45 1.34 -16.32
CA TYR A 320 9.83 0.17 -15.70
C TYR A 320 8.97 -0.69 -16.62
N ASP A 321 8.70 -0.25 -17.86
CA ASP A 321 7.90 -0.97 -18.86
C ASP A 321 6.55 -1.51 -18.33
N PRO A 322 5.70 -0.67 -17.71
CA PRO A 322 4.44 -1.14 -17.11
C PRO A 322 3.32 -1.31 -18.15
N GLU A 323 2.40 -2.22 -17.87
CA GLU A 323 1.14 -2.35 -18.60
C GLU A 323 0.11 -1.27 -18.21
N ILE A 324 0.21 -0.77 -16.97
CA ILE A 324 -0.71 0.21 -16.39
C ILE A 324 0.01 1.26 -15.52
N ILE A 325 -0.39 2.52 -15.70
CA ILE A 325 -0.10 3.63 -14.78
C ILE A 325 -1.33 3.90 -13.91
N ILE A 326 -1.14 3.82 -12.60
CA ILE A 326 -2.17 4.14 -11.60
C ILE A 326 -1.88 5.54 -11.07
N LEU A 327 -2.81 6.46 -11.27
CA LEU A 327 -2.71 7.82 -10.76
C LEU A 327 -3.53 7.93 -9.47
N SER A 328 -2.95 8.55 -8.45
CA SER A 328 -3.55 8.66 -7.12
C SER A 328 -3.28 10.02 -6.50
N GLY A 329 -3.92 10.31 -5.37
CA GLY A 329 -3.79 11.57 -4.64
C GLY A 329 -4.75 12.66 -5.08
N GLY A 330 -4.76 13.78 -4.35
CA GLY A 330 -5.82 14.79 -4.41
C GLY A 330 -5.95 15.51 -5.75
N LEU A 331 -4.89 15.55 -6.58
CA LEU A 331 -4.96 16.09 -7.94
C LEU A 331 -5.95 15.31 -8.81
N MET A 332 -6.10 14.01 -8.57
CA MET A 332 -6.97 13.15 -9.39
C MET A 332 -8.46 13.34 -9.11
N ASN A 333 -8.83 14.20 -8.16
CA ASN A 333 -10.20 14.72 -8.07
C ASN A 333 -10.62 15.53 -9.31
N SER A 334 -9.65 15.99 -10.11
CA SER A 334 -9.87 16.65 -11.40
C SER A 334 -9.50 15.75 -12.59
N ALA A 335 -9.61 14.43 -12.44
CA ALA A 335 -9.21 13.46 -13.46
C ALA A 335 -9.91 13.68 -14.80
N ASP A 336 -11.19 14.03 -14.83
CA ASP A 336 -11.95 14.25 -16.08
C ASP A 336 -11.28 15.29 -16.98
N LEU A 337 -10.64 16.31 -16.39
CA LEU A 337 -9.91 17.34 -17.12
C LEU A 337 -8.47 16.92 -17.46
N LEU A 338 -7.78 16.32 -16.49
CA LEU A 338 -6.32 16.10 -16.56
C LEU A 338 -5.95 14.81 -17.28
N LEU A 339 -6.72 13.73 -17.05
CA LEU A 339 -6.40 12.40 -17.54
C LEU A 339 -6.33 12.32 -19.08
N PRO A 340 -7.26 12.94 -19.85
CA PRO A 340 -7.13 12.97 -21.31
C PRO A 340 -5.82 13.62 -21.78
N ARG A 341 -5.40 14.71 -21.13
CA ARG A 341 -4.17 15.46 -21.47
C ARG A 341 -2.92 14.60 -21.19
N PHE A 342 -2.91 13.87 -20.07
CA PHE A 342 -1.84 12.93 -19.76
C PHE A 342 -1.77 11.79 -20.77
N ILE A 343 -2.91 11.15 -21.07
CA ILE A 343 -2.99 10.02 -22.00
C ILE A 343 -2.47 10.42 -23.37
N GLU A 344 -2.98 11.54 -23.91
CA GLU A 344 -2.57 12.05 -25.23
C GLU A 344 -1.06 12.26 -25.29
N ARG A 345 -0.50 13.01 -24.34
CA ARG A 345 0.90 13.39 -24.32
C ARG A 345 1.82 12.19 -24.08
N VAL A 346 1.46 11.29 -23.17
CA VAL A 346 2.24 10.07 -22.90
C VAL A 346 2.21 9.13 -24.11
N HIS A 347 1.05 8.90 -24.73
CA HIS A 347 0.96 8.03 -25.91
C HIS A 347 1.69 8.61 -27.13
N GLN A 348 1.81 9.94 -27.22
CA GLN A 348 2.56 10.59 -28.29
C GLN A 348 4.08 10.51 -28.09
N LEU A 349 4.55 10.66 -26.84
CA LEU A 349 5.97 10.88 -26.55
C LEU A 349 6.68 9.66 -25.95
N ALA A 350 5.96 8.73 -25.33
CA ALA A 350 6.56 7.52 -24.80
C ALA A 350 6.95 6.56 -25.93
N TRP A 351 8.23 6.24 -26.02
CA TRP A 351 8.70 5.13 -26.83
C TRP A 351 8.28 3.75 -26.25
N ALA A 352 7.13 3.26 -26.70
CA ALA A 352 6.57 1.95 -26.32
C ALA A 352 6.06 1.19 -27.56
N PRO A 353 6.92 0.46 -28.30
CA PRO A 353 6.51 -0.21 -29.54
C PRO A 353 5.55 -1.39 -29.32
N TRP A 354 5.46 -1.90 -28.09
CA TRP A 354 4.53 -2.96 -27.72
C TRP A 354 3.07 -2.50 -27.72
N GLY A 355 2.82 -1.19 -27.60
CA GLY A 355 1.48 -0.63 -27.61
C GLY A 355 1.34 0.61 -26.73
N LYS A 356 0.14 0.78 -26.17
CA LYS A 356 -0.23 1.93 -25.35
C LYS A 356 -0.41 1.50 -23.91
N VAL A 357 0.32 2.14 -23.00
CA VAL A 357 0.12 1.96 -21.55
C VAL A 357 -1.30 2.38 -21.16
N ARG A 358 -1.93 1.59 -20.30
CA ARG A 358 -3.25 1.90 -19.74
C ARG A 358 -3.10 2.87 -18.57
N PHE A 359 -4.17 3.60 -18.30
CA PHE A 359 -4.27 4.46 -17.13
C PHE A 359 -5.47 4.06 -16.28
N ALA A 360 -5.30 4.13 -14.97
CA ALA A 360 -6.38 4.05 -14.02
C ALA A 360 -6.20 5.12 -12.93
N VAL A 361 -7.30 5.51 -12.31
CA VAL A 361 -7.30 6.46 -11.19
C VAL A 361 -7.75 5.71 -9.95
N ALA A 362 -6.97 5.81 -8.88
CA ALA A 362 -7.30 5.25 -7.57
C ALA A 362 -8.65 5.78 -7.06
N GLU A 363 -9.58 4.89 -6.70
CA GLU A 363 -10.92 5.26 -6.23
C GLU A 363 -10.89 5.81 -4.79
N ASP A 364 -10.15 5.14 -3.89
CA ASP A 364 -9.90 5.58 -2.52
C ASP A 364 -8.39 5.47 -2.24
N PRO A 365 -7.62 6.55 -2.47
CA PRO A 365 -6.18 6.59 -2.23
C PRO A 365 -5.78 6.18 -0.82
N ASP A 366 -6.58 6.53 0.18
CA ASP A 366 -6.28 6.23 1.58
C ASP A 366 -6.50 4.76 1.89
N LEU A 367 -7.58 4.18 1.37
CA LEU A 367 -7.85 2.76 1.52
C LEU A 367 -6.80 1.91 0.81
N SER A 368 -6.26 2.38 -0.32
CA SER A 368 -5.22 1.69 -1.08
C SER A 368 -3.99 1.37 -0.22
N VAL A 369 -3.53 2.33 0.58
CA VAL A 369 -2.39 2.13 1.48
C VAL A 369 -2.72 1.08 2.55
N LEU A 370 -3.89 1.19 3.19
CA LEU A 370 -4.34 0.28 4.24
C LEU A 370 -4.48 -1.17 3.71
N LEU A 371 -5.10 -1.33 2.54
CA LEU A 371 -5.25 -2.63 1.89
C LEU A 371 -3.90 -3.21 1.45
N GLY A 372 -2.96 -2.37 1.03
CA GLY A 372 -1.60 -2.80 0.68
C GLY A 372 -0.85 -3.41 1.83
N VAL A 373 -0.85 -2.78 3.00
CA VAL A 373 -0.18 -3.33 4.18
C VAL A 373 -0.90 -4.55 4.77
N SER A 374 -2.23 -4.64 4.62
CA SER A 374 -2.98 -5.89 4.87
C SER A 374 -2.57 -6.99 3.90
N HIS A 375 -2.41 -6.69 2.62
CA HIS A 375 -1.93 -7.65 1.63
C HIS A 375 -0.54 -8.19 2.00
N LEU A 376 0.37 -7.30 2.42
CA LEU A 376 1.72 -7.68 2.88
C LEU A 376 1.70 -8.64 4.08
N LEU A 377 0.81 -8.43 5.05
CA LEU A 377 0.62 -9.37 6.16
C LEU A 377 0.20 -10.75 5.63
N SER A 378 -0.70 -10.79 4.64
CA SER A 378 -1.22 -12.02 4.09
C SER A 378 -0.19 -12.89 3.39
N ILE A 379 0.74 -12.27 2.65
CA ILE A 379 1.82 -12.98 1.96
C ILE A 379 2.93 -13.40 2.94
N ARG A 380 3.30 -12.57 3.91
CA ARG A 380 4.36 -12.91 4.89
C ARG A 380 3.96 -14.08 5.80
N SER A 381 2.67 -14.23 6.09
CA SER A 381 2.15 -15.38 6.84
C SER A 381 2.11 -16.67 6.02
N ALA A 382 2.22 -16.63 4.69
CA ALA A 382 2.24 -17.82 3.84
C ALA A 382 3.65 -18.44 3.72
N ASP A 383 4.70 -17.64 3.94
CA ASP A 383 6.11 -18.06 3.85
C ASP A 383 6.68 -18.67 5.15
N LYS A 384 5.86 -18.71 6.23
CA LYS A 384 6.17 -19.35 7.52
C LYS A 384 5.29 -20.57 7.72
#